data_AF-A0A009PJE6-F1
#
_entry.id   AF-A0A009PJE6-F1
#
_cell.length_a   1.000
_cell.length_b   1.000
_cell.length_c   1.000
_cell.angle_alpha   90.00
_cell.angle_beta   90.00
_cell.angle_gamma   90.00
#
_symmetry.space_group_name_H-M   'P 1'
#
loop_
_entity.id
_entity.type
_entity.pdbx_description
1 polymer ?
#
loop_
_entity_poly.entity_id
_entity_poly.type
_entity_poly.pdbx_seq_one_letter_code
_entity_poly.pdbx_strand_id
1 'polypeptide(L)'
;MTQRFAFSTSKTLLAVAIFTSMTTSHAEETAEQQNSTNVLPTISIQAQKENPTSYVATKANSALKSDAPLFKTAQSVSVVTREQLDQKQARTLTDALEGVAGVEAGKLGRRGWDDFIIRGQTSSDSVYVDGLRIGQSSPTPSVAAEFREWIRYKF
;
A
#
# COMPACT_ATOMS: atom_id res chain seq x y z
N MET A 1 -14.48 31.71 -74.10
CA MET A 1 -14.10 32.16 -72.73
C MET A 1 -14.86 33.47 -72.47
N THR A 2 -16.13 33.36 -72.07
CA THR A 2 -16.69 33.62 -70.71
C THR A 2 -16.78 35.12 -70.39
N GLN A 3 -17.96 35.76 -70.56
CA GLN A 3 -19.03 36.00 -69.55
C GLN A 3 -18.54 36.94 -68.42
N ARG A 4 -19.18 38.06 -68.09
CA ARG A 4 -20.57 38.18 -67.60
C ARG A 4 -20.99 39.65 -67.42
N PHE A 5 -22.28 39.94 -67.64
CA PHE A 5 -22.95 41.23 -67.41
C PHE A 5 -23.30 41.46 -65.93
N ALA A 6 -23.41 42.74 -65.59
CA ALA A 6 -23.57 43.33 -64.26
C ALA A 6 -25.04 43.64 -63.86
N PHE A 7 -25.19 44.18 -62.64
CA PHE A 7 -26.37 44.81 -62.00
C PHE A 7 -27.52 43.87 -61.58
N SER A 8 -27.80 43.63 -60.29
CA SER A 8 -28.34 44.50 -59.21
C SER A 8 -29.77 44.99 -59.45
N THR A 9 -30.76 44.40 -58.77
CA THR A 9 -31.68 45.07 -57.81
C THR A 9 -32.76 44.11 -57.26
N SER A 10 -33.14 44.39 -56.02
CA SER A 10 -34.49 44.34 -55.42
C SER A 10 -35.20 43.02 -55.10
N LYS A 11 -35.55 42.97 -53.80
CA LYS A 11 -36.38 42.05 -53.03
C LYS A 11 -37.83 42.03 -53.54
N THR A 12 -38.23 41.04 -54.34
CA THR A 12 -39.66 40.76 -54.63
C THR A 12 -39.87 39.29 -55.03
N LEU A 13 -39.62 38.34 -54.12
CA LEU A 13 -40.10 36.94 -54.27
C LEU A 13 -40.48 36.35 -52.91
N LEU A 14 -41.29 37.10 -52.16
CA LEU A 14 -42.02 36.65 -50.98
C LEU A 14 -43.50 36.67 -51.38
N ALA A 15 -44.07 35.54 -51.85
CA ALA A 15 -45.53 35.35 -52.01
C ALA A 15 -46.01 34.00 -52.61
N VAL A 16 -45.16 33.01 -52.98
CA VAL A 16 -45.66 31.81 -53.72
C VAL A 16 -45.22 30.49 -53.10
N ALA A 17 -45.38 30.31 -51.79
CA ALA A 17 -45.07 29.03 -51.14
C ALA A 17 -46.03 28.63 -50.00
N ILE A 18 -47.22 29.22 -49.94
CA ILE A 18 -48.24 28.88 -48.94
C ILE A 18 -49.56 28.67 -49.67
N PHE A 19 -49.80 27.51 -50.31
CA PHE A 19 -51.18 27.02 -50.59
C PHE A 19 -51.35 25.59 -51.18
N THR A 20 -50.41 24.65 -51.03
CA THR A 20 -50.66 23.26 -51.51
C THR A 20 -50.34 22.19 -50.48
N SER A 21 -51.30 22.02 -49.58
CA SER A 21 -51.48 20.87 -48.69
C SER A 21 -52.31 19.78 -49.37
N MET A 22 -51.81 18.52 -49.47
CA MET A 22 -52.66 17.31 -49.43
C MET A 22 -51.84 15.99 -49.29
N THR A 23 -51.66 15.58 -48.03
CA THR A 23 -51.71 14.22 -47.44
C THR A 23 -51.38 12.95 -48.26
N THR A 24 -50.31 12.25 -47.85
CA THR A 24 -50.24 10.77 -47.75
C THR A 24 -49.36 10.36 -46.54
N SER A 25 -49.88 9.44 -45.72
CA SER A 25 -49.29 8.90 -44.48
C SER A 25 -47.95 8.20 -44.67
N HIS A 26 -46.98 8.50 -43.80
CA HIS A 26 -46.10 7.52 -43.19
C HIS A 26 -45.88 7.92 -41.72
N ALA A 27 -46.23 7.01 -40.80
CA ALA A 27 -45.87 7.09 -39.40
C ALA A 27 -44.47 6.49 -39.23
N GLU A 28 -43.56 7.25 -38.64
CA GLU A 28 -42.32 6.72 -38.07
C GLU A 28 -42.02 7.52 -36.80
N GLU A 29 -42.31 6.88 -35.69
CA GLU A 29 -42.00 7.30 -34.33
C GLU A 29 -40.49 7.15 -34.12
N THR A 30 -39.76 8.26 -34.06
CA THR A 30 -38.36 8.26 -33.67
C THR A 30 -38.26 8.47 -32.16
N ALA A 31 -37.80 7.41 -31.50
CA ALA A 31 -37.37 7.37 -30.11
C ALA A 31 -36.16 8.30 -29.87
N GLU A 32 -36.01 8.83 -28.65
CA GLU A 32 -35.03 8.30 -27.69
C GLU A 32 -35.03 9.10 -26.37
N GLN A 33 -35.10 8.33 -25.28
CA GLN A 33 -35.14 8.71 -23.89
C GLN A 33 -34.13 9.80 -23.48
N GLN A 34 -34.62 10.89 -22.90
CA GLN A 34 -33.89 11.61 -21.86
C GLN A 34 -33.93 10.82 -20.56
N ASN A 35 -33.08 9.79 -20.46
CA ASN A 35 -32.78 9.17 -19.17
C ASN A 35 -31.47 9.80 -18.66
N SER A 36 -31.57 10.99 -18.06
CA SER A 36 -30.45 11.58 -17.32
C SER A 36 -30.31 10.84 -15.99
N THR A 37 -29.75 9.64 -16.03
CA THR A 37 -29.17 9.01 -14.84
C THR A 37 -27.99 9.88 -14.40
N ASN A 38 -28.21 10.65 -13.35
CA ASN A 38 -27.15 11.40 -12.66
C ASN A 38 -26.25 10.38 -11.94
N VAL A 39 -25.24 9.88 -12.64
CA VAL A 39 -24.30 8.90 -12.08
C VAL A 39 -23.20 9.65 -11.33
N LEU A 40 -23.09 9.40 -10.03
CA LEU A 40 -22.07 10.02 -9.19
C LEU A 40 -20.66 9.57 -9.62
N PRO A 41 -19.66 10.46 -9.55
CA PRO A 41 -18.29 10.11 -9.86
C PRO A 41 -17.75 9.07 -8.87
N THR A 42 -17.15 8.00 -9.40
CA THR A 42 -16.48 6.97 -8.60
C THR A 42 -15.26 7.55 -7.89
N ILE A 43 -15.22 7.43 -6.57
CA ILE A 43 -14.06 7.81 -5.74
C ILE A 43 -13.15 6.58 -5.64
N SER A 44 -11.95 6.66 -6.23
CA SER A 44 -10.92 5.63 -6.07
C SER A 44 -10.00 6.01 -4.90
N ILE A 45 -10.02 5.19 -3.85
CA ILE A 45 -9.12 5.34 -2.70
C ILE A 45 -8.01 4.31 -2.86
N GLN A 46 -6.80 4.80 -3.14
CA GLN A 46 -5.60 3.97 -3.16
C GLN A 46 -4.98 4.00 -1.77
N ALA A 47 -4.95 2.85 -1.10
CA ALA A 47 -4.26 2.74 0.17
C ALA A 47 -2.75 2.81 -0.06
N GLN A 48 -2.12 3.91 0.37
CA GLN A 48 -0.66 4.00 0.41
C GLN A 48 -0.16 3.12 1.56
N LYS A 49 0.35 1.94 1.25
CA LYS A 49 1.03 1.09 2.24
C LYS A 49 2.31 1.82 2.66
N GLU A 50 2.46 2.11 3.94
CA GLU A 50 3.72 2.63 4.50
C GLU A 50 4.86 1.70 4.05
N ASN A 51 5.93 2.28 3.50
CA ASN A 51 6.99 1.51 2.86
C ASN A 51 7.68 0.59 3.89
N PRO A 52 7.52 -0.74 3.79
CA PRO A 52 8.05 -1.66 4.80
C PRO A 52 9.59 -1.77 4.76
N THR A 53 10.23 -1.18 3.75
CA THR A 53 11.68 -1.28 3.51
C THR A 53 12.45 -0.02 3.86
N SER A 54 11.91 0.87 4.71
CA SER A 54 12.69 2.01 5.21
C SER A 54 13.77 1.53 6.18
N TYR A 55 15.01 2.00 5.99
CA TYR A 55 16.12 1.78 6.93
C TYR A 55 15.78 2.21 8.36
N VAL A 56 14.99 3.28 8.51
CA VAL A 56 14.56 3.83 9.80
C VAL A 56 13.10 3.47 10.05
N ALA A 57 12.84 2.79 11.17
CA ALA A 57 11.50 2.50 11.64
C ALA A 57 10.90 3.67 12.43
N THR A 58 9.61 3.93 12.25
CA THR A 58 8.87 5.01 12.94
C THR A 58 7.88 4.49 13.97
N LYS A 59 7.52 3.20 13.91
CA LYS A 59 6.50 2.54 14.73
C LYS A 59 6.96 1.15 15.18
N ALA A 60 6.41 0.65 16.29
CA ALA A 60 6.70 -0.69 16.83
C ALA A 60 5.44 -1.33 17.45
N ASN A 61 4.42 -1.55 16.62
CA ASN A 61 3.08 -1.94 17.06
C ASN A 61 3.05 -3.32 17.75
N SER A 62 3.88 -4.27 17.29
CA SER A 62 3.94 -5.62 17.86
C SER A 62 4.51 -5.64 19.28
N ALA A 63 5.48 -4.76 19.58
CA ALA A 63 6.11 -4.68 20.89
C ALA A 63 5.28 -3.83 21.88
N LEU A 64 4.74 -2.70 21.40
CA LEU A 64 4.04 -1.73 22.26
C LEU A 64 2.55 -2.00 22.41
N LYS A 65 1.97 -2.89 21.58
CA LYS A 65 0.51 -3.15 21.49
C LYS A 65 -0.29 -1.87 21.28
N SER A 66 0.33 -0.87 20.65
CA SER A 66 -0.19 0.46 20.41
C SER A 66 0.39 0.99 19.09
N ASP A 67 -0.38 1.80 18.36
CA ASP A 67 0.04 2.45 17.11
C ASP A 67 0.76 3.81 17.38
N ALA A 68 1.19 4.04 18.62
CA ALA A 68 1.92 5.24 18.97
C ALA A 68 3.30 5.25 18.27
N PRO A 69 3.72 6.38 17.66
CA PRO A 69 5.04 6.49 17.05
C PRO A 69 6.13 6.42 18.13
N LEU A 70 7.31 5.92 17.76
CA LEU A 70 8.42 5.67 18.69
C LEU A 70 8.83 6.93 19.50
N PHE A 71 8.76 8.11 18.89
CA PHE A 71 9.06 9.38 19.58
C PHE A 71 8.10 9.70 20.73
N LYS A 72 6.87 9.17 20.71
CA LYS A 72 5.87 9.37 21.77
C LYS A 72 5.87 8.24 22.81
N THR A 73 6.74 7.24 22.67
CA THR A 73 6.83 6.12 23.60
C THR A 73 7.76 6.48 24.76
N ALA A 74 7.31 6.26 26.00
CA ALA A 74 8.12 6.52 27.21
C ALA A 74 9.19 5.45 27.50
N GLN A 75 9.34 4.46 26.62
CA GLN A 75 10.25 3.34 26.76
C GLN A 75 11.33 3.38 25.67
N SER A 76 12.52 2.91 26.02
CA SER A 76 13.62 2.74 25.08
C SER A 76 13.35 1.51 24.21
N VAL A 77 13.07 1.75 22.92
CA VAL A 77 12.83 0.70 21.93
C VAL A 77 13.83 0.88 20.79
N SER A 78 14.47 -0.21 20.38
CA SER A 78 15.34 -0.25 19.20
C SER A 78 14.74 -1.22 18.20
N VAL A 79 14.61 -0.80 16.95
CA VAL A 79 14.04 -1.60 15.87
C VAL A 79 15.13 -1.86 14.84
N VAL A 80 15.36 -3.14 14.54
CA VAL A 80 16.23 -3.56 13.45
C VAL A 80 15.35 -3.79 12.22
N THR A 81 15.56 -2.99 11.17
CA THR A 81 14.73 -3.02 9.98
C THR A 81 15.17 -4.13 9.02
N ARG A 82 14.30 -4.47 8.07
CA ARG A 82 14.63 -5.52 7.10
C ARG A 82 15.83 -5.15 6.23
N GLU A 83 15.87 -3.90 5.76
CA GLU A 83 16.98 -3.38 4.97
C GLU A 83 18.32 -3.51 5.72
N GLN A 84 18.33 -3.27 7.03
CA GLN A 84 19.52 -3.48 7.87
C GLN A 84 19.96 -4.94 7.93
N LEU A 85 19.01 -5.87 8.06
CA LEU A 85 19.31 -7.31 8.06
C LEU A 85 19.89 -7.77 6.72
N ASP A 86 19.33 -7.28 5.62
CA ASP A 86 19.79 -7.62 4.27
C ASP A 86 21.19 -7.07 3.99
N GLN A 87 21.45 -5.81 4.38
CA GLN A 87 22.79 -5.20 4.24
C GLN A 87 23.84 -5.91 5.08
N LYS A 88 23.50 -6.35 6.29
CA LYS A 88 24.38 -7.14 7.15
C LYS A 88 24.52 -8.60 6.70
N GLN A 89 23.69 -9.04 5.75
CA GLN A 89 23.55 -10.45 5.37
C GLN A 89 23.35 -11.36 6.59
N ALA A 90 22.59 -10.88 7.58
CA ALA A 90 22.40 -11.55 8.86
C ALA A 90 21.71 -12.91 8.65
N ARG A 91 22.29 -13.98 9.20
CA ARG A 91 21.74 -15.35 9.09
C ARG A 91 21.28 -15.92 10.42
N THR A 92 21.72 -15.31 11.51
CA THR A 92 21.36 -15.70 12.87
C THR A 92 20.80 -14.51 13.64
N LEU A 93 20.09 -14.77 14.74
CA LEU A 93 19.60 -13.71 15.61
C LEU A 93 20.76 -12.95 16.27
N THR A 94 21.88 -13.64 16.52
CA THR A 94 23.10 -13.02 17.06
C THR A 94 23.64 -11.95 16.10
N ASP A 95 23.75 -12.25 14.81
CA ASP A 95 24.20 -11.29 13.78
C ASP A 95 23.23 -10.10 13.66
N ALA A 96 21.92 -10.37 13.79
CA ALA A 96 20.89 -9.34 13.71
C ALA A 96 20.95 -8.35 14.87
N LEU A 97 21.23 -8.84 16.08
CA LEU A 97 21.33 -8.04 17.31
C LEU A 97 22.70 -7.36 17.49
N GLU A 98 23.70 -7.75 16.69
CA GLU A 98 25.02 -7.15 16.73
C GLU A 98 24.95 -5.64 16.40
N GLY A 99 25.45 -4.81 17.32
CA GLY A 99 25.41 -3.34 17.19
C GLY A 99 24.15 -2.68 17.75
N VAL A 100 23.22 -3.42 18.35
CA VAL A 100 22.11 -2.83 19.11
C VAL A 100 22.60 -2.40 20.51
N ALA A 101 22.34 -1.14 20.87
CA ALA A 101 22.80 -0.59 22.14
C ALA A 101 22.16 -1.31 23.34
N GLY A 102 22.99 -1.71 24.31
CA GLY A 102 22.53 -2.38 25.54
C GLY A 102 22.07 -3.83 25.35
N VAL A 103 22.29 -4.41 24.17
CA VAL A 103 22.06 -5.82 23.87
C VAL A 103 23.39 -6.50 23.60
N GLU A 104 23.57 -7.67 24.19
CA GLU A 104 24.77 -8.47 24.04
C GLU A 104 24.36 -9.89 23.63
N ALA A 105 24.65 -10.26 22.39
CA ALA A 105 24.24 -11.54 21.81
C ALA A 105 25.39 -12.56 21.79
N GLY A 106 25.06 -13.85 21.93
CA GLY A 106 26.01 -14.95 21.72
C GLY A 106 27.06 -15.18 22.82
N LYS A 107 26.91 -14.54 24.00
CA LYS A 107 27.92 -14.58 25.08
C LYS A 107 28.10 -15.94 25.73
N LEU A 108 27.03 -16.73 25.89
CA LEU A 108 27.12 -18.04 26.54
C LEU A 108 27.64 -19.17 25.63
N GLY A 109 27.87 -18.92 24.33
CA GLY A 109 28.49 -19.91 23.44
C GLY A 109 27.70 -21.22 23.24
N ARG A 110 26.40 -21.24 23.57
CA ARG A 110 25.55 -22.44 23.38
C ARG A 110 25.23 -22.62 21.90
N ARG A 111 25.83 -23.62 21.26
CA ARG A 111 25.60 -23.92 19.83
C ARG A 111 24.13 -24.29 19.60
N GLY A 112 23.46 -23.60 18.68
CA GLY A 112 22.06 -23.87 18.28
C GLY A 112 20.99 -23.16 19.10
N TRP A 113 21.37 -22.40 20.13
CA TRP A 113 20.46 -21.58 20.93
C TRP A 113 20.82 -20.11 20.76
N ASP A 114 19.80 -19.27 20.58
CA ASP A 114 20.01 -17.82 20.61
C ASP A 114 19.94 -17.35 22.07
N ASP A 115 21.10 -17.07 22.64
CA ASP A 115 21.21 -16.46 23.97
C ASP A 115 21.61 -15.00 23.82
N PHE A 116 20.89 -14.12 24.51
CA PHE A 116 21.16 -12.69 24.52
C PHE A 116 20.83 -12.07 25.88
N ILE A 117 21.63 -11.06 26.21
CA ILE A 117 21.57 -10.31 27.45
C ILE A 117 21.14 -8.90 27.10
N ILE A 118 20.12 -8.39 27.78
CA ILE A 118 19.65 -7.00 27.64
C ILE A 118 19.91 -6.30 28.97
N ARG A 119 20.70 -5.21 28.94
CA ARG A 119 21.05 -4.41 30.13
C ARG A 119 21.58 -5.26 31.29
N GLY A 120 22.43 -6.25 30.98
CA GLY A 120 23.05 -7.14 31.96
C GLY A 120 22.14 -8.25 32.51
N GLN A 121 20.94 -8.45 31.97
CA GLN A 121 20.04 -9.55 32.36
C GLN A 121 19.80 -10.50 31.19
N THR A 122 19.87 -11.81 31.45
CA THR A 122 19.53 -12.83 30.43
C THR A 122 18.05 -12.68 30.07
N SER A 123 17.78 -12.49 28.77
CA SER A 123 16.43 -12.21 28.25
C SER A 123 15.99 -13.22 27.19
N SER A 124 16.76 -14.29 27.01
CA SER A 124 16.58 -15.33 26.00
C SER A 124 15.26 -16.08 26.13
N ASP A 125 14.65 -16.06 27.33
CA ASP A 125 13.33 -16.63 27.58
C ASP A 125 12.17 -15.69 27.18
N SER A 126 12.43 -14.43 26.85
CA SER A 126 11.38 -13.42 26.57
C SER A 126 11.33 -13.06 25.10
N VAL A 127 11.30 -14.06 24.22
CA VAL A 127 11.18 -13.87 22.77
C VAL A 127 9.72 -13.96 22.34
N TYR A 128 9.30 -13.03 21.49
CA TYR A 128 7.95 -12.96 20.94
C TYR A 128 8.01 -12.95 19.41
N VAL A 129 7.18 -13.77 18.77
CA VAL A 129 6.97 -13.79 17.32
C VAL A 129 5.53 -13.35 17.06
N ASP A 130 5.37 -12.30 16.26
CA ASP A 130 4.07 -11.66 15.99
C ASP A 130 3.27 -11.31 17.26
N GLY A 131 3.95 -11.01 18.37
CA GLY A 131 3.35 -10.67 19.66
C GLY A 131 3.01 -11.86 20.57
N LEU A 132 3.26 -13.10 20.12
CA LEU A 132 3.08 -14.31 20.91
C LEU A 132 4.42 -14.83 21.43
N ARG A 133 4.47 -15.20 22.71
CA ARG A 133 5.68 -15.75 23.30
C ARG A 133 5.94 -17.16 22.78
N ILE A 134 7.14 -17.38 22.26
CA ILE A 134 7.57 -18.73 21.88
C ILE A 134 8.23 -19.40 23.10
N GLY A 135 7.69 -20.56 23.50
CA GLY A 135 8.22 -21.35 24.62
C GLY A 135 9.41 -22.20 24.19
N GLN A 136 10.42 -22.32 25.04
CA GLN A 136 11.60 -23.18 24.82
C GLN A 136 11.27 -24.69 24.79
N SER A 137 10.02 -25.09 25.07
CA SER A 137 9.60 -26.49 25.22
C SER A 137 8.85 -27.08 24.03
N SER A 138 8.62 -26.32 22.96
CA SER A 138 8.05 -26.89 21.74
C SER A 138 9.16 -27.56 20.92
N PRO A 139 8.94 -28.74 20.30
CA PRO A 139 9.88 -29.36 19.35
C PRO A 139 9.98 -28.56 18.03
N THR A 140 9.53 -27.31 18.03
CA THR A 140 9.71 -26.33 16.98
C THR A 140 11.20 -26.04 16.81
N PRO A 141 11.64 -25.77 15.57
CA PRO A 141 13.03 -25.46 15.33
C PRO A 141 13.38 -24.15 16.09
N SER A 142 14.64 -24.00 16.53
CA SER A 142 15.05 -22.90 17.41
C SER A 142 14.67 -21.52 16.86
N VAL A 143 14.67 -20.48 17.70
CA VAL A 143 14.41 -19.08 17.27
C VAL A 143 15.22 -18.71 16.02
N ALA A 144 16.47 -19.17 15.93
CA ALA A 144 17.32 -19.02 14.76
C ALA A 144 16.73 -19.62 13.48
N ALA A 145 16.07 -20.78 13.57
CA ALA A 145 15.45 -21.44 12.43
C ALA A 145 14.16 -20.75 12.00
N GLU A 146 13.32 -20.32 12.95
CA GLU A 146 12.15 -19.49 12.61
C GLU A 146 12.57 -18.14 12.02
N PHE A 147 13.62 -17.51 12.54
CA PHE A 147 14.16 -16.27 12.01
C PHE A 147 14.64 -16.43 10.57
N ARG A 148 15.32 -17.53 10.25
CA ARG A 148 15.76 -17.85 8.88
C ARG A 148 14.58 -18.06 7.93
N GLU A 149 13.54 -18.78 8.35
CA GLU A 149 12.34 -18.98 7.53
C GLU A 149 11.50 -17.69 7.40
N TRP A 150 11.40 -16.90 8.46
CA TRP A 150 10.78 -15.57 8.43
C TRP A 150 11.49 -14.67 7.43
N ILE A 151 12.83 -14.69 7.42
CA ILE A 151 13.62 -13.93 6.46
C ILE A 151 13.33 -14.35 5.01
N ARG A 152 13.02 -15.63 4.79
CA ARG A 152 12.89 -16.25 3.47
C ARG A 152 11.47 -16.21 2.89
N TYR A 153 10.43 -16.34 3.72
CA TYR A 153 9.09 -16.74 3.26
C TYR A 153 7.98 -15.72 3.49
N LYS A 154 8.20 -14.69 4.33
CA LYS A 154 7.15 -13.72 4.67
C LYS A 154 7.07 -12.51 3.72
N PHE A 155 7.95 -12.45 2.73
CA PHE A 155 8.01 -11.48 1.62
C PHE A 155 8.70 -12.12 0.41
#